data_AF-A0AAX0H913-F1
#
_entry.id   AF-A0AAX0H913-F1
#
_cell.length_a   1.000
_cell.length_b   1.000
_cell.length_c   1.000
_cell.angle_alpha   90.00
_cell.angle_beta   90.00
_cell.angle_gamma   90.00
#
_symmetry.space_group_name_H-M   'P 1'
#
loop_
_entity.id
_entity.type
_entity.pdbx_description
1 polymer ?
#
loop_
_entity_poly.entity_id
_entity_poly.type
_entity_poly.pdbx_seq_one_letter_code
_entity_poly.pdbx_strand_id
1 'polypeptide(L)'
;MGRKLRLIDSGKVAVRQKGDFFQNLDEKSLYEDVLHIVAHKYDVQLYGYVLSNNEVFIFLECENLSKFMQIVNSSFIRKRNNYNAKNVDKKSNLENYSQNNSQNSREIRRYEVTQVFADDIDPILAYIAKNSGVVFRKTVNKELSLDKKIEIEKFRKRNVMKIEAIDTKKHSELMYHKDTVPNSAFSEIVAGEAGQCEHNFSIVFTNDVVPKLIVMLGKNENLIINEDYKGYVPANVQNYPFFLVDIEGKGVLCIDTQAEQLKGEGVKLFENEKPTEFMENLIKAMQNYNIEQQKTKIAMQEIKKSGILVNKELSVNINGKKHTLIKGFSVVSKKKLNELDDATLADFVRRGYMELIYTHLRSLSNLENLASRIVQNESK
;
A
#
# COMPACT_ATOMS: atom_id res chain seq x y z
N MET A 1 13.71 -11.56 -27.99
CA MET A 1 13.08 -12.34 -26.89
C MET A 1 12.58 -11.38 -25.83
N GLY A 2 11.32 -10.91 -25.95
CA GLY A 2 10.74 -9.90 -25.06
C GLY A 2 10.15 -10.51 -23.80
N ARG A 3 10.51 -9.97 -22.63
CA ARG A 3 9.93 -10.34 -21.33
C ARG A 3 8.42 -10.05 -21.33
N LYS A 4 7.59 -11.07 -21.07
CA LYS A 4 6.15 -10.94 -20.80
C LYS A 4 5.93 -9.97 -19.63
N LEU A 5 5.26 -8.83 -19.86
CA LEU A 5 4.65 -8.04 -18.81
C LEU A 5 3.68 -8.93 -18.02
N ARG A 6 3.79 -8.94 -16.68
CA ARG A 6 2.79 -9.59 -15.81
C ARG A 6 1.44 -8.91 -16.08
N LEU A 7 0.47 -9.66 -16.60
CA LEU A 7 -0.90 -9.18 -16.79
C LEU A 7 -1.55 -8.97 -15.41
N ILE A 8 -1.99 -7.75 -15.13
CA ILE A 8 -2.78 -7.41 -13.93
C ILE A 8 -4.18 -7.95 -14.16
N ASP A 9 -4.60 -8.95 -13.36
CA ASP A 9 -5.87 -9.67 -13.56
C ASP A 9 -6.73 -9.81 -12.28
N SER A 10 -6.29 -9.27 -11.14
CA SER A 10 -7.02 -9.37 -9.87
C SER A 10 -6.65 -8.25 -8.88
N GLY A 11 -7.45 -8.08 -7.82
CA GLY A 11 -7.30 -7.05 -6.79
C GLY A 11 -8.02 -5.75 -7.14
N LYS A 12 -7.63 -4.66 -6.46
CA LYS A 12 -8.12 -3.29 -6.74
C LYS A 12 -7.47 -2.75 -7.99
N VAL A 13 -8.27 -2.42 -8.99
CA VAL A 13 -7.80 -2.02 -10.31
C VAL A 13 -8.64 -0.89 -10.87
N ALA A 14 -7.99 0.00 -11.62
CA ALA A 14 -8.61 1.01 -12.43
C ALA A 14 -8.51 0.56 -13.89
N VAL A 15 -9.66 0.44 -14.53
CA VAL A 15 -9.79 0.05 -15.93
C VAL A 15 -10.16 1.30 -16.72
N ARG A 16 -9.41 1.53 -17.80
CA ARG A 16 -9.69 2.62 -18.74
C ARG A 16 -9.87 2.06 -20.14
N GLN A 17 -10.98 2.40 -20.76
CA GLN A 17 -11.31 2.09 -22.15
C GLN A 17 -11.52 3.41 -22.89
N LYS A 18 -10.78 3.64 -23.98
CA LYS A 18 -10.92 4.83 -24.85
C LYS A 18 -11.50 4.41 -26.19
N GLY A 19 -12.37 5.23 -26.76
CA GLY A 19 -13.11 4.95 -27.99
C GLY A 19 -14.50 5.57 -27.94
N ASP A 20 -15.26 5.50 -29.04
CA ASP A 20 -16.63 6.04 -29.10
C ASP A 20 -17.64 5.00 -28.57
N PHE A 21 -17.96 5.07 -27.28
CA PHE A 21 -18.74 4.07 -26.56
C PHE A 21 -20.25 4.25 -26.66
N PHE A 22 -20.73 5.49 -26.53
CA PHE A 22 -22.15 5.78 -26.33
C PHE A 22 -22.62 6.89 -27.27
N GLN A 23 -23.64 6.59 -28.06
CA GLN A 23 -24.24 7.56 -28.99
C GLN A 23 -25.33 8.42 -28.33
N ASN A 24 -25.91 7.95 -27.23
CA ASN A 24 -27.00 8.61 -26.51
C ASN A 24 -27.00 8.24 -25.02
N LEU A 25 -27.88 8.88 -24.24
CA LEU A 25 -28.01 8.64 -22.79
C LEU A 25 -28.55 7.23 -22.47
N ASP A 26 -29.40 6.68 -23.33
CA ASP A 26 -29.97 5.34 -23.13
C ASP A 26 -28.90 4.25 -23.22
N GLU A 27 -27.92 4.39 -24.12
CA GLU A 27 -26.78 3.49 -24.20
C GLU A 27 -25.88 3.56 -22.96
N LYS A 28 -25.75 4.74 -22.33
CA LYS A 28 -25.02 4.87 -21.04
C LYS A 28 -25.75 4.13 -19.94
N SER A 29 -27.06 4.32 -19.81
CA SER A 29 -27.90 3.63 -18.83
C SER A 29 -27.86 2.10 -19.05
N LEU A 30 -27.84 1.65 -20.31
CA LEU A 30 -27.73 0.24 -20.65
C LEU A 30 -26.38 -0.36 -20.22
N TYR A 31 -25.29 0.39 -20.37
CA TYR A 31 -23.97 -0.04 -19.91
C TYR A 31 -23.92 -0.10 -18.39
N GLU A 32 -24.44 0.92 -17.71
CA GLU A 32 -24.56 0.98 -16.25
C GLU A 32 -25.32 -0.23 -15.70
N ASP A 33 -26.49 -0.56 -16.27
CA ASP A 33 -27.26 -1.76 -15.90
C ASP A 33 -26.45 -3.04 -16.07
N VAL A 34 -25.75 -3.19 -17.20
CA VAL A 34 -24.91 -4.37 -17.45
C VAL A 34 -23.77 -4.44 -16.44
N LEU A 35 -23.11 -3.32 -16.16
CA LEU A 35 -21.99 -3.25 -15.22
C LEU A 35 -22.43 -3.71 -13.83
N HIS A 36 -23.54 -3.19 -13.31
CA HIS A 36 -24.08 -3.57 -11.99
C HIS A 36 -24.54 -5.02 -11.91
N ILE A 37 -25.28 -5.51 -12.92
CA ILE A 37 -25.74 -6.90 -12.95
C ILE A 37 -24.55 -7.87 -12.99
N VAL A 38 -23.55 -7.59 -13.82
CA VAL A 38 -22.36 -8.44 -13.94
C VAL A 38 -21.52 -8.34 -12.67
N ALA A 39 -21.37 -7.15 -12.09
CA ALA A 39 -20.63 -6.98 -10.84
C ALA A 39 -21.24 -7.79 -9.69
N HIS A 40 -22.57 -7.72 -9.51
CA HIS A 40 -23.28 -8.53 -8.53
C HIS A 40 -23.13 -10.04 -8.81
N LYS A 41 -23.25 -10.46 -10.08
CA LYS A 41 -23.17 -11.88 -10.46
C LYS A 41 -21.78 -12.50 -10.21
N TYR A 42 -20.72 -11.70 -10.30
CA TYR A 42 -19.33 -12.17 -10.17
C TYR A 42 -18.65 -11.65 -8.89
N ASP A 43 -19.42 -11.18 -7.92
CA ASP A 43 -18.94 -10.66 -6.63
C ASP A 43 -17.82 -9.61 -6.77
N VAL A 44 -17.99 -8.71 -7.75
CA VAL A 44 -17.05 -7.61 -8.01
C VAL A 44 -17.50 -6.38 -7.23
N GLN A 45 -16.60 -5.84 -6.40
CA GLN A 45 -16.85 -4.62 -5.66
C GLN A 45 -16.57 -3.41 -6.55
N LEU A 46 -17.61 -2.65 -6.89
CA LEU A 46 -17.46 -1.35 -7.57
C LEU A 46 -17.18 -0.25 -6.53
N TYR A 47 -16.17 0.59 -6.82
CA TYR A 47 -15.88 1.80 -6.04
C TYR A 47 -16.37 3.06 -6.74
N GLY A 48 -16.32 3.07 -8.07
CA GLY A 48 -16.94 4.10 -8.89
C GLY A 48 -16.64 3.92 -10.38
N TYR A 49 -17.30 4.72 -11.22
CA TYR A 49 -17.06 4.75 -12.66
C TYR A 49 -17.38 6.11 -13.27
N VAL A 50 -16.77 6.39 -14.43
CA VAL A 50 -17.13 7.50 -15.32
C VAL A 50 -17.54 6.92 -16.66
N LEU A 51 -18.75 7.26 -17.12
CA LEU A 51 -19.26 6.88 -18.43
C LEU A 51 -19.41 8.12 -19.31
N SER A 52 -18.41 8.37 -20.15
CA SER A 52 -18.43 9.44 -21.14
C SER A 52 -18.51 8.86 -22.54
N ASN A 53 -18.84 9.67 -23.55
CA ASN A 53 -18.95 9.17 -24.92
C ASN A 53 -17.62 8.59 -25.43
N ASN A 54 -16.49 9.14 -24.96
CA ASN A 54 -15.16 8.81 -25.48
C ASN A 54 -14.31 7.93 -24.53
N GLU A 55 -14.80 7.70 -23.31
CA GLU A 55 -14.08 6.98 -22.27
C GLU A 55 -15.05 6.28 -21.31
N VAL A 56 -14.75 5.02 -21.03
CA VAL A 56 -15.26 4.30 -19.88
C VAL A 56 -14.11 4.10 -18.89
N PHE A 57 -14.29 4.64 -17.69
CA PHE A 57 -13.35 4.46 -16.59
C PHE A 57 -14.07 3.74 -15.45
N ILE A 58 -13.50 2.65 -14.95
CA ILE A 58 -14.11 1.85 -13.87
C ILE A 58 -13.07 1.57 -12.81
N PHE A 59 -13.39 1.87 -11.56
CA PHE A 59 -12.58 1.51 -10.40
C PHE A 59 -13.29 0.45 -9.57
N LEU A 60 -12.65 -0.72 -9.43
CA LEU A 60 -13.25 -1.91 -8.85
C LEU A 60 -12.23 -2.81 -8.12
N GLU A 61 -12.72 -3.78 -7.36
CA GLU A 61 -11.94 -4.91 -6.85
C GLU A 61 -12.56 -6.23 -7.33
N CYS A 62 -11.74 -7.11 -7.92
CA CYS A 62 -12.20 -8.39 -8.47
C CYS A 62 -11.13 -9.49 -8.37
N GLU A 63 -11.54 -10.76 -8.49
CA GLU A 63 -10.61 -11.90 -8.56
C GLU A 63 -10.16 -12.24 -9.98
N ASN A 64 -10.95 -11.89 -11.01
CA ASN A 64 -10.65 -12.18 -12.41
C ASN A 64 -11.17 -11.07 -13.33
N LEU A 65 -10.30 -10.10 -13.60
CA LEU A 65 -10.60 -8.91 -14.37
C LEU A 65 -10.91 -9.23 -15.83
N SER A 66 -10.13 -10.11 -16.44
CA SER A 66 -10.25 -10.47 -17.85
C SER A 66 -11.60 -11.09 -18.15
N LYS A 67 -12.05 -12.04 -17.32
CA LYS A 67 -13.36 -12.66 -17.44
C LYS A 67 -14.48 -11.65 -17.16
N PHE A 68 -14.32 -10.81 -16.13
CA PHE A 68 -15.29 -9.77 -15.82
C PHE A 68 -15.49 -8.80 -17.01
N MET A 69 -14.41 -8.20 -17.51
CA MET A 69 -14.46 -7.26 -18.63
C MET A 69 -14.97 -7.90 -19.91
N GLN A 70 -14.60 -9.15 -20.21
CA GLN A 70 -15.14 -9.89 -21.35
C GLN A 70 -16.67 -10.00 -21.28
N ILE A 71 -17.22 -10.25 -20.10
CA ILE A 71 -18.66 -10.45 -19.90
C ILE A 71 -19.40 -9.12 -19.92
N VAL A 72 -18.87 -8.07 -19.28
CA VAL A 72 -19.44 -6.71 -19.34
C VAL A 72 -19.53 -6.27 -20.80
N ASN A 73 -18.41 -6.32 -21.52
CA ASN A 73 -18.33 -5.87 -22.91
C ASN A 73 -19.25 -6.67 -23.84
N SER A 74 -19.26 -8.00 -23.75
CA SER A 74 -20.12 -8.84 -24.61
C SER A 74 -21.61 -8.70 -24.28
N SER A 75 -21.97 -8.48 -23.03
CA SER A 75 -23.36 -8.29 -22.61
C SER A 75 -23.88 -6.90 -23.01
N PHE A 76 -23.04 -5.87 -22.89
CA PHE A 76 -23.37 -4.53 -23.38
C PHE A 76 -23.58 -4.53 -24.88
N ILE A 77 -22.66 -5.08 -25.68
CA ILE A 77 -22.80 -5.12 -27.15
C ILE A 77 -24.09 -5.85 -27.55
N ARG A 78 -24.43 -6.98 -26.91
CA ARG A 78 -25.67 -7.72 -27.18
C ARG A 78 -26.91 -6.89 -26.85
N LYS A 79 -26.96 -6.29 -25.66
CA LYS A 79 -28.09 -5.44 -25.27
C LYS A 79 -28.22 -4.22 -26.18
N ARG A 80 -27.11 -3.57 -26.53
CA ARG A 80 -27.06 -2.39 -27.42
C ARG A 80 -27.60 -2.74 -28.80
N ASN A 81 -27.15 -3.84 -29.39
CA ASN A 81 -27.64 -4.29 -30.69
C ASN A 81 -29.14 -4.59 -30.66
N ASN A 82 -29.64 -5.21 -29.60
CA ASN A 82 -31.07 -5.47 -29.43
C ASN A 82 -31.88 -4.17 -29.24
N TYR A 83 -31.37 -3.23 -28.47
CA TYR A 83 -31.98 -1.92 -28.27
C TYR A 83 -32.02 -1.14 -29.60
N ASN A 84 -30.92 -1.09 -30.34
CA ASN A 84 -30.84 -0.42 -31.63
C ASN A 84 -31.75 -1.11 -32.67
N ALA A 85 -31.79 -2.45 -32.72
CA ALA A 85 -32.67 -3.22 -33.60
C ALA A 85 -34.16 -2.96 -33.35
N LYS A 86 -34.57 -2.74 -32.09
CA LYS A 86 -35.95 -2.40 -31.72
C LYS A 86 -36.32 -0.94 -32.01
N ASN A 87 -35.34 -0.08 -32.23
CA ASN A 87 -35.52 1.36 -32.49
C ASN A 87 -35.21 1.75 -33.95
N VAL A 88 -35.08 0.78 -34.88
CA VAL A 88 -34.75 1.00 -36.31
C VAL A 88 -35.88 1.70 -37.09
N ASP A 89 -37.13 1.68 -36.62
CA ASP A 89 -38.27 2.28 -37.34
C ASP A 89 -38.27 3.83 -37.39
N LYS A 90 -37.20 4.51 -36.94
CA LYS A 90 -37.12 5.99 -36.96
C LYS A 90 -35.91 6.63 -37.61
N LYS A 91 -34.94 5.91 -38.18
CA LYS A 91 -33.86 6.53 -38.99
C LYS A 91 -33.40 5.65 -40.14
N SER A 92 -33.64 6.13 -41.35
CA SER A 92 -33.01 5.68 -42.60
C SER A 92 -31.48 5.76 -42.47
N ASN A 93 -30.82 4.60 -42.62
CA ASN A 93 -29.47 4.38 -43.15
C ASN A 93 -28.89 3.08 -42.59
N LEU A 94 -29.42 1.93 -43.01
CA LEU A 94 -28.91 0.60 -42.61
C LEU A 94 -27.51 0.28 -43.19
N GLU A 95 -26.99 1.05 -44.14
CA GLU A 95 -25.70 0.76 -44.79
C GLU A 95 -24.47 1.22 -43.96
N ASN A 96 -24.59 2.27 -43.14
CA ASN A 96 -23.49 2.73 -42.27
C ASN A 96 -23.41 2.00 -40.92
N TYR A 97 -24.46 1.27 -40.52
CA TYR A 97 -24.52 0.60 -39.21
C TYR A 97 -23.63 -0.65 -39.11
N SER A 98 -23.49 -1.42 -40.20
CA SER A 98 -22.71 -2.68 -40.18
C SER A 98 -21.18 -2.45 -40.18
N GLN A 99 -20.70 -1.37 -40.81
CA GLN A 99 -19.26 -1.04 -40.81
C GLN A 99 -18.79 -0.45 -39.47
N ASN A 100 -19.55 0.48 -38.87
CA ASN A 100 -19.19 1.09 -37.59
C ASN A 100 -19.26 0.11 -36.40
N ASN A 101 -20.20 -0.83 -36.39
CA ASN A 101 -20.30 -1.82 -35.31
C ASN A 101 -19.11 -2.81 -35.27
N SER A 102 -18.54 -3.16 -36.43
CA SER A 102 -17.39 -4.07 -36.50
C SER A 102 -16.13 -3.44 -35.91
N GLN A 103 -15.89 -2.15 -36.20
CA GLN A 103 -14.78 -1.38 -35.59
C GLN A 103 -15.00 -1.14 -34.09
N ASN A 104 -16.18 -0.65 -33.69
CA ASN A 104 -16.47 -0.35 -32.28
C ASN A 104 -16.42 -1.62 -31.40
N SER A 105 -16.80 -2.79 -31.92
CA SER A 105 -16.70 -4.07 -31.19
C SER A 105 -15.26 -4.50 -30.87
N ARG A 106 -14.28 -4.09 -31.70
CA ARG A 106 -12.85 -4.37 -31.48
C ARG A 106 -12.24 -3.39 -30.50
N GLU A 107 -12.66 -2.13 -30.51
CA GLU A 107 -12.18 -1.11 -29.56
C GLU A 107 -12.61 -1.40 -28.13
N ILE A 108 -13.87 -1.81 -27.92
CA ILE A 108 -14.40 -2.15 -26.59
C ILE A 108 -13.60 -3.31 -25.93
N ARG A 109 -12.96 -4.21 -26.70
CA ARG A 109 -12.15 -5.31 -26.14
C ARG A 109 -10.76 -4.86 -25.64
N ARG A 110 -10.29 -3.67 -26.00
CA ARG A 110 -9.00 -3.13 -25.56
C ARG A 110 -9.21 -2.20 -24.36
N TYR A 111 -8.54 -2.50 -23.26
CA TYR A 111 -8.56 -1.69 -22.06
C TYR A 111 -7.16 -1.61 -21.45
N GLU A 112 -6.86 -0.47 -20.85
CA GLU A 112 -5.69 -0.26 -20.01
C GLU A 112 -6.06 -0.59 -18.57
N VAL A 113 -5.17 -1.30 -17.88
CA VAL A 113 -5.35 -1.68 -16.48
C VAL A 113 -4.23 -1.08 -15.66
N THR A 114 -4.62 -0.36 -14.61
CA THR A 114 -3.71 0.12 -13.58
C THR A 114 -4.04 -0.58 -12.28
N GLN A 115 -3.03 -1.19 -11.65
CA GLN A 115 -3.16 -1.67 -10.28
C GLN A 115 -3.36 -0.46 -9.36
N VAL A 116 -4.37 -0.51 -8.50
CA VAL A 116 -4.68 0.57 -7.57
C VAL A 116 -4.21 0.17 -6.18
N PHE A 117 -3.28 0.94 -5.63
CA PHE A 117 -2.84 0.79 -4.25
C PHE A 117 -3.71 1.65 -3.32
N ALA A 118 -3.56 1.49 -2.01
CA ALA A 118 -4.38 2.21 -1.03
C ALA A 118 -4.31 3.74 -1.21
N ASP A 119 -3.13 4.26 -1.56
CA ASP A 119 -2.87 5.69 -1.72
C ASP A 119 -3.52 6.31 -2.98
N ASP A 120 -3.84 5.47 -3.97
CA ASP A 120 -4.45 5.88 -5.24
C ASP A 120 -5.98 5.96 -5.16
N ILE A 121 -6.59 5.37 -4.12
CA ILE A 121 -8.05 5.25 -3.98
C ILE A 121 -8.72 6.63 -3.96
N ASP A 122 -8.32 7.51 -3.04
CA ASP A 122 -8.98 8.80 -2.88
C ASP A 122 -8.75 9.75 -4.08
N PRO A 123 -7.54 9.85 -4.66
CA PRO A 123 -7.34 10.56 -5.93
C PRO A 123 -8.22 10.04 -7.08
N ILE A 124 -8.36 8.72 -7.20
CA ILE A 124 -9.21 8.11 -8.23
C ILE A 124 -10.69 8.45 -7.96
N LEU A 125 -11.15 8.34 -6.73
CA LEU A 125 -12.53 8.70 -6.37
C LEU A 125 -12.80 10.20 -6.60
N ALA A 126 -11.85 11.07 -6.27
CA ALA A 126 -11.95 12.51 -6.55
C ALA A 126 -11.96 12.80 -8.06
N TYR A 127 -11.17 12.07 -8.85
CA TYR A 127 -11.23 12.14 -10.32
C TYR A 127 -12.61 11.73 -10.84
N ILE A 128 -13.17 10.63 -10.34
CA ILE A 128 -14.50 10.15 -10.74
C ILE A 128 -15.55 11.23 -10.41
N ALA A 129 -15.54 11.75 -9.19
CA ALA A 129 -16.48 12.81 -8.76
C ALA A 129 -16.34 14.09 -9.60
N LYS A 130 -15.11 14.53 -9.90
CA LYS A 130 -14.84 15.72 -10.72
C LYS A 130 -15.32 15.57 -12.17
N ASN A 131 -15.35 14.35 -12.71
CA ASN A 131 -15.78 14.07 -14.08
C ASN A 131 -17.24 13.58 -14.16
N SER A 132 -18.08 13.99 -13.19
CA SER A 132 -19.51 13.63 -13.12
C SER A 132 -19.78 12.11 -13.13
N GLY A 133 -18.84 11.32 -12.63
CA GLY A 133 -18.99 9.88 -12.45
C GLY A 133 -19.70 9.51 -11.15
N VAL A 134 -20.01 8.22 -11.00
CA VAL A 134 -20.69 7.67 -9.83
C VAL A 134 -19.66 7.08 -8.87
N VAL A 135 -19.76 7.41 -7.58
CA VAL A 135 -18.91 6.87 -6.51
C VAL A 135 -19.80 6.13 -5.50
N PHE A 136 -19.44 4.90 -5.15
CA PHE A 136 -20.25 4.03 -4.29
C PHE A 136 -19.77 3.94 -2.84
N ARG A 137 -18.60 4.51 -2.51
CA ARG A 137 -18.13 4.54 -1.13
C ARG A 137 -18.90 5.61 -0.37
N LYS A 138 -19.54 5.21 0.74
CA LYS A 138 -20.11 6.12 1.73
C LYS A 138 -19.00 7.08 2.16
N THR A 139 -19.08 8.32 1.70
CA THR A 139 -18.21 9.41 2.12
C THR A 139 -18.25 9.45 3.63
N VAL A 140 -17.16 9.11 4.31
CA VAL A 140 -16.96 9.62 5.67
C VAL A 140 -16.69 11.10 5.45
N ASN A 141 -17.78 11.87 5.36
CA ASN A 141 -17.74 13.31 5.52
C ASN A 141 -17.33 13.54 6.97
N LYS A 142 -16.03 13.65 7.18
CA LYS A 142 -15.55 14.76 7.96
C LYS A 142 -14.81 15.64 6.98
N GLU A 143 -15.26 16.88 6.85
CA GLU A 143 -14.36 17.93 6.43
C GLU A 143 -13.16 17.81 7.33
N LEU A 144 -12.09 17.19 6.82
CA LEU A 144 -10.81 17.22 7.49
C LEU A 144 -10.53 18.69 7.76
N SER A 145 -10.23 19.02 9.01
CA SER A 145 -9.76 20.35 9.36
C SER A 145 -8.63 20.74 8.41
N LEU A 146 -8.45 22.03 8.17
CA LEU A 146 -7.36 22.51 7.32
C LEU A 146 -6.02 21.92 7.77
N ASP A 147 -5.84 21.73 9.08
CA ASP A 147 -4.68 21.05 9.69
C ASP A 147 -4.54 19.60 9.22
N LYS A 148 -5.63 18.84 9.20
CA LYS A 148 -5.66 17.43 8.76
C LYS A 148 -5.48 17.33 7.24
N LYS A 149 -5.94 18.32 6.46
CA LYS A 149 -5.64 18.43 5.01
C LYS A 149 -4.17 18.77 4.75
N ILE A 150 -3.58 19.68 5.53
CA ILE A 150 -2.16 20.02 5.50
C ILE A 150 -1.31 18.83 5.93
N GLU A 151 -1.75 18.07 6.93
CA GLU A 151 -1.10 16.85 7.40
C GLU A 151 -1.15 15.75 6.33
N ILE A 152 -2.29 15.57 5.64
CA ILE A 152 -2.41 14.68 4.47
C ILE A 152 -1.57 15.16 3.29
N GLU A 153 -1.47 16.47 3.02
CA GLU A 153 -0.58 16.99 1.97
C GLU A 153 0.91 16.84 2.32
N LYS A 154 1.29 17.07 3.59
CA LYS A 154 2.64 16.79 4.10
C LYS A 154 2.94 15.29 4.04
N PHE A 155 1.97 14.44 4.35
CA PHE A 155 2.05 12.98 4.22
C PHE A 155 2.19 12.54 2.75
N ARG A 156 1.41 13.11 1.82
CA ARG A 156 1.53 12.88 0.37
C ARG A 156 2.90 13.28 -0.20
N LYS A 157 3.53 14.32 0.35
CA LYS A 157 4.92 14.68 0.02
C LYS A 157 5.94 13.67 0.57
N ARG A 158 5.67 13.00 1.70
CA ARG A 158 6.59 11.99 2.30
C ARG A 158 6.61 10.65 1.57
N ASN A 159 5.60 10.31 0.78
CA ASN A 159 5.64 9.09 -0.05
C ASN A 159 6.70 9.14 -1.17
N VAL A 160 7.27 10.32 -1.45
CA VAL A 160 8.47 10.47 -2.29
C VAL A 160 9.59 11.04 -1.42
N MET A 161 10.23 10.17 -0.62
CA MET A 161 11.46 10.55 0.08
C MET A 161 12.48 11.05 -0.94
N LYS A 162 13.08 12.22 -0.69
CA LYS A 162 14.14 12.74 -1.55
C LYS A 162 15.49 12.29 -0.99
N ILE A 163 15.76 11.00 -1.19
CA ILE A 163 16.98 10.34 -0.74
C ILE A 163 18.15 10.79 -1.61
N GLU A 164 19.14 11.39 -0.97
CA GLU A 164 20.41 11.78 -1.60
C GLU A 164 21.58 11.21 -0.80
N ALA A 165 22.67 10.84 -1.47
CA ALA A 165 23.91 10.50 -0.78
C ALA A 165 24.43 11.73 -0.03
N ILE A 166 24.86 11.54 1.21
CA ILE A 166 25.37 12.65 2.00
C ILE A 166 26.68 13.17 1.39
N ASP A 167 26.77 14.48 1.28
CA ASP A 167 27.88 15.21 0.68
C ASP A 167 28.22 16.40 1.58
N THR A 168 29.49 16.53 1.95
CA THR A 168 29.96 17.50 2.96
C THR A 168 29.80 18.95 2.51
N LYS A 169 29.78 19.22 1.20
CA LYS A 169 29.64 20.57 0.65
C LYS A 169 28.17 20.93 0.43
N LYS A 170 27.41 20.01 -0.15
CA LYS A 170 25.99 20.22 -0.44
C LYS A 170 25.14 20.32 0.83
N HIS A 171 25.55 19.61 1.88
CA HIS A 171 24.79 19.50 3.12
C HIS A 171 25.48 20.17 4.32
N SER A 172 26.46 21.06 4.08
CA SER A 172 27.25 21.72 5.15
C SER A 172 26.38 22.51 6.12
N GLU A 173 25.33 23.17 5.61
CA GLU A 173 24.42 24.02 6.39
C GLU A 173 23.27 23.25 7.04
N LEU A 174 23.13 21.95 6.78
CA LEU A 174 22.06 21.17 7.39
C LEU A 174 22.30 20.99 8.89
N MET A 175 21.22 21.15 9.63
CA MET A 175 21.14 20.88 11.06
C MET A 175 20.09 19.81 11.30
N TYR A 176 20.26 19.01 12.34
CA TYR A 176 19.32 17.97 12.73
C TYR A 176 18.75 18.24 14.12
N HIS A 177 17.44 18.11 14.26
CA HIS A 177 16.75 18.12 15.56
C HIS A 177 15.89 16.87 15.72
N LYS A 178 15.82 16.34 16.95
CA LYS A 178 15.17 15.05 17.26
C LYS A 178 13.68 15.17 17.58
N ASP A 179 13.17 16.39 17.73
CA ASP A 179 11.84 16.64 18.31
C ASP A 179 10.68 16.20 17.42
N THR A 180 10.96 15.87 16.14
CA THR A 180 9.93 15.40 15.21
C THR A 180 10.00 13.90 14.98
N VAL A 181 8.88 13.21 15.17
CA VAL A 181 8.73 11.78 14.86
C VAL A 181 8.27 11.61 13.40
N PRO A 182 8.87 10.69 12.61
CA PRO A 182 8.37 10.41 11.27
C PRO A 182 6.97 9.77 11.34
N ASN A 183 6.06 10.32 10.53
CA ASN A 183 4.72 9.83 10.35
C ASN A 183 4.73 8.64 9.36
N SER A 184 4.93 7.44 9.89
CA SER A 184 4.89 6.18 9.15
C SER A 184 3.98 5.17 9.84
N ALA A 185 3.18 4.43 9.06
CA ALA A 185 2.28 3.40 9.58
C ALA A 185 3.00 2.15 10.12
N PHE A 186 4.28 1.97 9.78
CA PHE A 186 5.11 0.86 10.26
C PHE A 186 6.58 1.27 10.27
N SER A 187 7.40 0.49 10.97
CA SER A 187 8.85 0.62 10.94
C SER A 187 9.51 -0.75 10.83
N GLU A 188 10.50 -0.89 9.96
CA GLU A 188 11.34 -2.08 9.93
C GLU A 188 12.20 -2.12 11.20
N ILE A 189 12.38 -3.31 11.77
CA ILE A 189 13.19 -3.53 12.96
C ILE A 189 14.17 -4.68 12.76
N VAL A 190 15.22 -4.73 13.57
CA VAL A 190 16.14 -5.87 13.64
C VAL A 190 15.77 -6.84 14.76
N ALA A 191 16.21 -8.09 14.66
CA ALA A 191 15.94 -9.11 15.68
C ALA A 191 16.42 -8.68 17.08
N GLY A 192 17.58 -8.00 17.17
CA GLY A 192 18.16 -7.54 18.42
C GLY A 192 17.36 -6.48 19.17
N GLU A 193 16.47 -5.72 18.49
CA GLU A 193 15.59 -4.74 19.15
C GLU A 193 14.17 -5.29 19.41
N ALA A 194 13.82 -6.47 18.87
CA ALA A 194 12.48 -7.03 18.95
C ALA A 194 11.96 -7.17 20.40
N GLY A 195 12.83 -7.54 21.34
CA GLY A 195 12.47 -7.66 22.76
C GLY A 195 12.03 -6.34 23.39
N GLN A 196 12.62 -5.21 22.98
CA GLN A 196 12.20 -3.89 23.49
C GLN A 196 10.88 -3.42 22.85
N CYS A 197 10.56 -3.94 21.67
CA CYS A 197 9.36 -3.60 20.93
C CYS A 197 8.12 -4.41 21.35
N GLU A 198 8.29 -5.64 21.86
CA GLU A 198 7.19 -6.60 21.99
C GLU A 198 6.04 -6.15 22.91
N HIS A 199 6.33 -5.29 23.89
CA HIS A 199 5.32 -4.84 24.86
C HIS A 199 4.40 -3.76 24.34
N ASN A 200 4.87 -2.94 23.39
CA ASN A 200 4.13 -1.77 22.93
C ASN A 200 3.72 -1.84 21.46
N PHE A 201 4.35 -2.71 20.67
CA PHE A 201 4.11 -2.82 19.24
C PHE A 201 3.70 -4.24 18.85
N SER A 202 2.92 -4.36 17.78
CA SER A 202 2.75 -5.65 17.11
C SER A 202 3.90 -5.87 16.15
N ILE A 203 4.70 -6.90 16.41
CA ILE A 203 5.77 -7.34 15.52
C ILE A 203 5.15 -8.32 14.51
N VAL A 204 5.39 -8.10 13.23
CA VAL A 204 4.89 -8.96 12.14
C VAL A 204 5.93 -9.06 11.03
N PHE A 205 5.68 -9.98 10.09
CA PHE A 205 6.55 -10.20 8.94
C PHE A 205 5.91 -9.65 7.67
N THR A 206 6.68 -9.01 6.80
CA THR A 206 6.18 -8.66 5.46
C THR A 206 6.01 -9.90 4.58
N ASN A 207 5.19 -9.79 3.54
CA ASN A 207 4.94 -10.89 2.60
C ASN A 207 5.91 -10.89 1.39
N ASP A 208 7.07 -10.24 1.53
CA ASP A 208 8.11 -10.18 0.51
C ASP A 208 8.75 -11.54 0.23
N VAL A 209 9.52 -11.64 -0.86
CA VAL A 209 10.30 -12.86 -1.20
C VAL A 209 11.23 -13.22 -0.03
N VAL A 210 11.90 -12.24 0.54
CA VAL A 210 12.59 -12.34 1.83
C VAL A 210 11.82 -11.44 2.80
N PRO A 211 11.13 -12.00 3.81
CA PRO A 211 10.35 -11.20 4.74
C PRO A 211 11.25 -10.22 5.48
N LYS A 212 10.67 -9.08 5.81
CA LYS A 212 11.23 -8.12 6.75
C LYS A 212 10.48 -8.22 8.06
N LEU A 213 11.19 -8.02 9.17
CA LEU A 213 10.60 -7.89 10.49
C LEU A 213 10.17 -6.44 10.67
N ILE A 214 8.90 -6.19 10.98
CA ILE A 214 8.37 -4.84 11.14
C ILE A 214 7.57 -4.73 12.43
N VAL A 215 7.52 -3.52 12.98
CA VAL A 215 6.52 -3.11 13.96
C VAL A 215 5.42 -2.32 13.28
N MET A 216 4.17 -2.57 13.67
CA MET A 216 3.04 -1.76 13.21
C MET A 216 2.79 -0.57 14.14
N LEU A 217 2.65 0.62 13.53
CA LEU A 217 2.42 1.90 14.20
C LEU A 217 1.02 2.45 13.91
N GLY A 218 0.40 2.03 12.82
CA GLY A 218 -0.95 2.40 12.40
C GLY A 218 -1.32 1.83 11.05
N LYS A 219 -2.31 2.42 10.40
CA LYS A 219 -2.77 2.01 9.06
C LYS A 219 -2.17 2.86 7.94
N ASN A 220 -2.31 4.17 8.07
CA ASN A 220 -1.77 5.16 7.13
C ASN A 220 -0.74 6.07 7.81
N GLU A 221 -0.86 6.25 9.12
CA GLU A 221 -0.05 7.16 9.91
C GLU A 221 0.42 6.49 11.20
N ASN A 222 1.38 7.10 11.88
CA ASN A 222 1.83 6.66 13.19
C ASN A 222 0.80 7.05 14.26
N LEU A 223 0.22 6.05 14.95
CA LEU A 223 -0.79 6.24 16.00
C LEU A 223 -0.28 5.86 17.41
N ILE A 224 1.00 5.51 17.52
CA ILE A 224 1.59 4.99 18.77
C ILE A 224 2.65 5.94 19.31
N ILE A 225 3.62 6.36 18.48
CA ILE A 225 4.76 7.14 18.91
C ILE A 225 4.48 8.63 18.63
N ASN A 226 4.34 9.40 19.69
CA ASN A 226 4.20 10.85 19.69
C ASN A 226 5.28 11.48 20.58
N GLU A 227 5.23 12.81 20.76
CA GLU A 227 6.20 13.56 21.58
C GLU A 227 6.23 13.11 23.05
N ASP A 228 5.09 12.66 23.58
CA ASP A 228 4.95 12.18 24.96
C ASP A 228 5.28 10.68 25.14
N TYR A 229 5.69 9.99 24.07
CA TYR A 229 5.90 8.54 24.10
C TYR A 229 7.14 8.17 24.92
N LYS A 230 6.93 7.46 26.03
CA LYS A 230 8.00 7.06 26.98
C LYS A 230 8.55 5.64 26.75
N GLY A 231 8.04 4.93 25.75
CA GLY A 231 8.49 3.58 25.43
C GLY A 231 9.74 3.55 24.55
N TYR A 232 10.19 2.36 24.19
CA TYR A 232 11.26 2.17 23.23
C TYR A 232 10.83 2.66 21.83
N VAL A 233 11.62 3.54 21.22
CA VAL A 233 11.40 3.99 19.85
C VAL A 233 12.27 3.13 18.91
N PRO A 234 11.71 2.46 17.89
CA PRO A 234 12.49 1.65 16.95
C PRO A 234 13.66 2.44 16.33
N ALA A 235 14.81 1.79 16.15
CA ALA A 235 16.01 2.48 15.67
C ALA A 235 15.80 3.16 14.31
N ASN A 236 15.05 2.57 13.38
CA ASN A 236 14.71 3.20 12.10
C ASN A 236 13.84 4.47 12.25
N VAL A 237 13.00 4.54 13.29
CA VAL A 237 12.25 5.76 13.62
C VAL A 237 13.19 6.83 14.21
N GLN A 238 14.12 6.42 15.08
CA GLN A 238 15.09 7.33 15.70
C GLN A 238 16.11 7.90 14.70
N ASN A 239 16.58 7.07 13.78
CA ASN A 239 17.63 7.41 12.83
C ASN A 239 17.12 8.19 11.62
N TYR A 240 15.81 8.28 11.41
CA TYR A 240 15.26 9.13 10.36
C TYR A 240 15.71 10.59 10.58
N PRO A 241 16.28 11.27 9.58
CA PRO A 241 16.16 10.98 8.14
C PRO A 241 17.37 10.31 7.47
N PHE A 242 18.21 9.64 8.23
CA PHE A 242 19.44 9.02 7.73
C PHE A 242 19.23 7.54 7.39
N PHE A 243 19.81 7.10 6.27
CA PHE A 243 19.73 5.72 5.78
C PHE A 243 21.10 5.21 5.34
N LEU A 244 21.41 3.95 5.63
CA LEU A 244 22.61 3.31 5.08
C LEU A 244 22.20 2.41 3.91
N VAL A 245 22.61 2.80 2.70
CA VAL A 245 22.33 2.06 1.47
C VAL A 245 23.58 1.30 1.05
N ASP A 246 23.45 0.00 0.80
CA ASP A 246 24.54 -0.79 0.23
C ASP A 246 24.62 -0.54 -1.28
N ILE A 247 25.75 0.02 -1.72
CA ILE A 247 26.11 0.20 -3.13
C ILE A 247 27.40 -0.58 -3.36
N GLU A 248 27.29 -1.70 -4.10
CA GLU A 248 28.43 -2.55 -4.46
C GLU A 248 29.28 -3.04 -3.26
N GLY A 249 28.64 -3.35 -2.13
CA GLY A 249 29.31 -3.82 -0.92
C GLY A 249 29.87 -2.69 -0.05
N LYS A 250 29.57 -1.42 -0.39
CA LYS A 250 29.92 -0.25 0.42
C LYS A 250 28.65 0.39 0.96
N GLY A 251 28.59 0.56 2.27
CA GLY A 251 27.54 1.35 2.92
C GLY A 251 27.70 2.83 2.61
N VAL A 252 26.82 3.37 1.80
CA VAL A 252 26.71 4.79 1.49
C VAL A 252 25.66 5.40 2.40
N LEU A 253 26.06 6.42 3.15
CA LEU A 253 25.13 7.16 3.99
C LEU A 253 24.29 8.11 3.11
N CYS A 254 22.99 7.98 3.22
CA CYS A 254 22.01 8.79 2.52
C CYS A 254 21.12 9.54 3.52
N ILE A 255 20.50 10.61 3.04
CA ILE A 255 19.62 11.46 3.83
C ILE A 255 18.35 11.79 3.04
N ASP A 256 17.20 11.79 3.70
CA ASP A 256 15.97 12.38 3.14
C ASP A 256 16.02 13.89 3.31
N THR A 257 16.40 14.59 2.24
CA THR A 257 16.58 16.06 2.24
C THR A 257 15.29 16.85 2.46
N GLN A 258 14.11 16.21 2.43
CA GLN A 258 12.83 16.85 2.69
C GLN A 258 12.28 16.59 4.10
N ALA A 259 13.04 15.87 4.94
CA ALA A 259 12.64 15.56 6.30
C ALA A 259 12.45 16.82 7.16
N GLU A 260 11.43 16.76 8.03
CA GLU A 260 11.12 17.89 8.91
C GLU A 260 12.22 18.11 9.96
N GLN A 261 12.90 17.02 10.37
CA GLN A 261 14.04 17.02 11.29
C GLN A 261 15.25 17.83 10.79
N LEU A 262 15.26 18.22 9.51
CA LEU A 262 16.31 19.03 8.89
C LEU A 262 15.93 20.50 8.75
N LYS A 263 14.75 20.90 9.22
CA LYS A 263 14.25 22.26 9.13
C LYS A 263 14.41 22.98 10.46
N GLY A 264 14.99 24.17 10.41
CA GLY A 264 15.20 24.99 11.61
C GLY A 264 16.54 24.72 12.27
N GLU A 265 16.64 25.11 13.54
CA GLU A 265 17.88 25.01 14.31
C GLU A 265 18.03 23.62 14.94
N GLY A 266 19.29 23.18 15.07
CA GLY A 266 19.60 21.89 15.66
C GLY A 266 21.10 21.64 15.71
N VAL A 267 21.48 20.37 15.81
CA VAL A 267 22.88 19.96 15.80
C VAL A 267 23.40 19.96 14.37
N LYS A 268 24.50 20.68 14.11
CA LYS A 268 25.16 20.68 12.80
C LYS A 268 25.64 19.28 12.43
N LEU A 269 25.47 18.91 11.16
CA LEU A 269 25.99 17.65 10.63
C LEU A 269 27.49 17.71 10.32
N PHE A 270 27.96 18.88 9.89
CA PHE A 270 29.34 19.10 9.50
C PHE A 270 29.90 20.40 10.09
N GLU A 271 31.21 20.41 10.33
CA GLU A 271 31.98 21.58 10.72
C GLU A 271 33.32 21.57 9.98
N ASN A 272 33.64 22.65 9.26
CA ASN A 272 34.86 22.77 8.44
C ASN A 272 35.06 21.57 7.48
N GLU A 273 34.00 21.17 6.77
CA GLU A 273 33.95 20.01 5.86
C GLU A 273 34.20 18.64 6.52
N LYS A 274 34.20 18.56 7.85
CA LYS A 274 34.33 17.31 8.62
C LYS A 274 33.02 16.96 9.33
N PRO A 275 32.69 15.66 9.49
CA PRO A 275 31.54 15.25 10.29
C PRO A 275 31.69 15.74 11.73
N THR A 276 30.61 16.21 12.33
CA THR A 276 30.59 16.52 13.77
C THR A 276 30.60 15.24 14.61
N GLU A 277 30.83 15.35 15.92
CA GLU A 277 30.77 14.20 16.84
C GLU A 277 29.41 13.47 16.75
N PHE A 278 28.32 14.22 16.61
CA PHE A 278 26.99 13.69 16.36
C PHE A 278 26.97 12.79 15.11
N MET A 279 27.52 13.28 14.01
CA MET A 279 27.55 12.59 12.73
C MET A 279 28.42 11.33 12.78
N GLU A 280 29.56 11.37 13.45
CA GLU A 280 30.41 10.19 13.66
C GLU A 280 29.72 9.11 14.48
N ASN A 281 29.02 9.49 15.55
CA ASN A 281 28.27 8.56 16.39
C ASN A 281 27.09 7.94 15.64
N LEU A 282 26.38 8.75 14.84
CA LEU A 282 25.31 8.30 13.95
C LEU A 282 25.83 7.26 12.94
N ILE A 283 26.94 7.54 12.26
CA ILE A 283 27.55 6.61 11.29
C ILE A 283 27.85 5.26 11.95
N LYS A 284 28.48 5.26 13.13
CA LYS A 284 28.78 4.04 13.90
C LYS A 284 27.49 3.27 14.26
N ALA A 285 26.47 3.97 14.73
CA ALA A 285 25.18 3.37 15.07
C ALA A 285 24.52 2.71 13.85
N MET A 286 24.54 3.37 12.69
CA MET A 286 23.94 2.86 11.46
C MET A 286 24.72 1.68 10.86
N GLN A 287 26.04 1.66 10.98
CA GLN A 287 26.87 0.51 10.60
C GLN A 287 26.52 -0.72 11.45
N ASN A 288 26.44 -0.55 12.78
CA ASN A 288 26.02 -1.61 13.69
C ASN A 288 24.61 -2.10 13.37
N TYR A 289 23.69 -1.17 13.09
CA TYR A 289 22.32 -1.50 12.70
C TYR A 289 22.26 -2.33 11.41
N ASN A 290 23.06 -1.98 10.39
CA ASN A 290 23.11 -2.73 9.14
C ASN A 290 23.62 -4.16 9.33
N ILE A 291 24.64 -4.36 10.18
CA ILE A 291 25.14 -5.70 10.53
C ILE A 291 24.00 -6.55 11.14
N GLU A 292 23.26 -5.99 12.09
CA GLU A 292 22.11 -6.66 12.70
C GLU A 292 20.96 -6.90 11.70
N GLN A 293 20.76 -6.00 10.74
CA GLN A 293 19.80 -6.17 9.67
C GLN A 293 20.17 -7.34 8.75
N GLN A 294 21.45 -7.53 8.41
CA GLN A 294 21.89 -8.69 7.62
C GLN A 294 21.67 -10.01 8.39
N LYS A 295 21.98 -10.06 9.68
CA LYS A 295 21.70 -11.23 10.53
C LYS A 295 20.20 -11.52 10.59
N THR A 296 19.39 -10.48 10.76
CA THR A 296 17.92 -10.59 10.78
C THR A 296 17.41 -11.13 9.45
N LYS A 297 17.92 -10.64 8.32
CA LYS A 297 17.56 -11.12 6.98
C LYS A 297 17.83 -12.62 6.80
N ILE A 298 18.96 -13.12 7.31
CA ILE A 298 19.27 -14.56 7.30
C ILE A 298 18.22 -15.33 8.12
N ALA A 299 17.92 -14.87 9.35
CA ALA A 299 16.89 -15.49 10.18
C ALA A 299 15.50 -15.51 9.48
N MET A 300 15.13 -14.41 8.81
CA MET A 300 13.85 -14.31 8.09
C MET A 300 13.77 -15.28 6.92
N GLN A 301 14.89 -15.53 6.22
CA GLN A 301 14.95 -16.53 5.16
C GLN A 301 14.70 -17.93 5.71
N GLU A 302 15.35 -18.31 6.81
CA GLU A 302 15.17 -19.64 7.41
C GLU A 302 13.77 -19.83 8.01
N ILE A 303 13.23 -18.82 8.70
CA ILE A 303 11.85 -18.83 9.21
C ILE A 303 10.82 -18.94 8.07
N LYS A 304 11.07 -18.30 6.93
CA LYS A 304 10.20 -18.46 5.75
C LYS A 304 10.31 -19.86 5.16
N LYS A 305 11.54 -20.39 5.00
CA LYS A 305 11.80 -21.71 4.42
C LYS A 305 11.14 -22.83 5.22
N SER A 306 11.04 -22.71 6.54
CA SER A 306 10.35 -23.72 7.38
C SER A 306 8.83 -23.76 7.16
N GLY A 307 8.25 -22.80 6.44
CA GLY A 307 6.83 -22.83 6.05
C GLY A 307 5.84 -22.49 7.16
N ILE A 308 6.33 -22.05 8.33
CA ILE A 308 5.50 -21.74 9.51
C ILE A 308 4.75 -20.40 9.41
N LEU A 309 5.13 -19.54 8.47
CA LEU A 309 4.46 -18.26 8.24
C LEU A 309 3.10 -18.44 7.54
N VAL A 310 2.10 -17.72 8.01
CA VAL A 310 0.76 -17.66 7.41
C VAL A 310 0.33 -16.21 7.22
N ASN A 311 -0.25 -15.91 6.06
CA ASN A 311 -0.79 -14.58 5.78
C ASN A 311 -1.90 -14.25 6.76
N LYS A 312 -1.92 -13.00 7.22
CA LYS A 312 -2.95 -12.46 8.10
C LYS A 312 -3.44 -11.11 7.61
N GLU A 313 -4.62 -10.78 8.09
CA GLU A 313 -5.19 -9.45 8.01
C GLU A 313 -5.67 -9.05 9.40
N LEU A 314 -5.56 -7.76 9.70
CA LEU A 314 -6.15 -7.17 10.89
C LEU A 314 -7.54 -6.68 10.51
N SER A 315 -8.57 -7.25 11.12
CA SER A 315 -9.97 -6.88 10.86
C SER A 315 -10.72 -6.68 12.18
N VAL A 316 -11.73 -5.82 12.15
CA VAL A 316 -12.68 -5.58 13.25
C VAL A 316 -14.10 -5.84 12.77
N ASN A 317 -15.01 -6.18 13.68
CA ASN A 317 -16.43 -6.27 13.35
C ASN A 317 -17.14 -4.97 13.71
N ILE A 318 -17.72 -4.30 12.72
CA ILE A 318 -18.49 -3.06 12.90
C ILE A 318 -19.91 -3.33 12.40
N ASN A 319 -20.90 -3.19 13.29
CA ASN A 319 -22.32 -3.43 12.99
C ASN A 319 -22.57 -4.81 12.35
N GLY A 320 -21.92 -5.86 12.87
CA GLY A 320 -22.05 -7.23 12.37
C GLY A 320 -21.36 -7.50 11.03
N LYS A 321 -20.64 -6.52 10.46
CA LYS A 321 -19.84 -6.69 9.24
C LYS A 321 -18.35 -6.67 9.55
N LYS A 322 -17.61 -7.62 8.98
CA LYS A 322 -16.15 -7.66 9.06
C LYS A 322 -15.56 -6.53 8.22
N HIS A 323 -14.75 -5.69 8.84
CA HIS A 323 -14.03 -4.59 8.21
C HIS A 323 -12.53 -4.82 8.35
N THR A 324 -11.82 -4.98 7.23
CA THR A 324 -10.38 -5.17 7.25
C THR A 324 -9.65 -3.83 7.31
N LEU A 325 -8.81 -3.67 8.33
CA LEU A 325 -7.99 -2.49 8.59
C LEU A 325 -6.64 -2.57 7.88
N ILE A 326 -5.92 -3.68 8.05
CA ILE A 326 -4.56 -3.87 7.52
C ILE A 326 -4.47 -5.25 6.85
N LYS A 327 -3.83 -5.32 5.68
CA LYS A 327 -3.48 -6.56 4.95
C LYS A 327 -1.98 -6.57 4.66
N GLY A 328 -1.49 -7.67 4.09
CA GLY A 328 -0.14 -7.71 3.51
C GLY A 328 0.98 -8.11 4.46
N PHE A 329 0.65 -8.66 5.62
CA PHE A 329 1.62 -9.22 6.57
C PHE A 329 1.36 -10.70 6.83
N SER A 330 2.33 -11.34 7.47
CA SER A 330 2.27 -12.72 7.93
C SER A 330 2.68 -12.83 9.39
N VAL A 331 2.26 -13.93 10.02
CA VAL A 331 2.59 -14.28 11.40
C VAL A 331 2.99 -15.75 11.47
N VAL A 332 3.72 -16.13 12.51
CA VAL A 332 3.98 -17.55 12.79
C VAL A 332 2.69 -18.26 13.21
N SER A 333 2.39 -19.40 12.58
CA SER A 333 1.36 -20.32 13.03
C SER A 333 1.92 -21.23 14.12
N LYS A 334 1.38 -21.15 15.35
CA LYS A 334 1.76 -22.05 16.45
C LYS A 334 1.58 -23.53 16.09
N LYS A 335 0.52 -23.86 15.35
CA LYS A 335 0.26 -25.22 14.87
C LYS A 335 1.42 -25.70 13.99
N LYS A 336 1.77 -24.94 12.96
CA LYS A 336 2.86 -25.32 12.04
C LYS A 336 4.22 -25.33 12.72
N LEU A 337 4.45 -24.43 13.66
CA LEU A 337 5.66 -24.41 14.49
C LEU A 337 5.82 -25.72 15.27
N ASN A 338 4.73 -26.21 15.89
CA ASN A 338 4.75 -27.47 16.64
C ASN A 338 4.83 -28.72 15.74
N GLU A 339 4.54 -28.59 14.44
CA GLU A 339 4.62 -29.66 13.44
C GLU A 339 6.01 -29.73 12.76
N LEU A 340 6.92 -28.80 13.07
CA LEU A 340 8.29 -28.87 12.58
C LEU A 340 9.00 -30.13 13.11
N ASP A 341 9.91 -30.68 12.31
CA ASP A 341 10.73 -31.80 12.73
C ASP A 341 11.76 -31.39 13.80
N ASP A 342 12.19 -32.37 14.60
CA ASP A 342 13.11 -32.16 15.73
C ASP A 342 14.44 -31.52 15.31
N ALA A 343 14.94 -31.82 14.10
CA ALA A 343 16.21 -31.26 13.63
C ALA A 343 16.06 -29.76 13.33
N THR A 344 14.98 -29.36 12.66
CA THR A 344 14.66 -27.95 12.43
C THR A 344 14.42 -27.19 13.74
N LEU A 345 13.67 -27.78 14.69
CA LEU A 345 13.44 -27.17 16.00
C LEU A 345 14.76 -26.98 16.77
N ALA A 346 15.62 -28.00 16.80
CA ALA A 346 16.92 -27.91 17.46
C ALA A 346 17.84 -26.86 16.80
N ASP A 347 17.84 -26.75 15.47
CA ASP A 347 18.58 -25.71 14.75
C ASP A 347 18.04 -24.30 15.09
N PHE A 348 16.73 -24.12 15.10
CA PHE A 348 16.09 -22.84 15.45
C PHE A 348 16.42 -22.39 16.87
N VAL A 349 16.48 -23.32 17.83
CA VAL A 349 16.91 -23.03 19.21
C VAL A 349 18.38 -22.63 19.24
N ARG A 350 19.27 -23.42 18.63
CA ARG A 350 20.72 -23.15 18.63
C ARG A 350 21.10 -21.83 17.95
N ARG A 351 20.34 -21.44 16.92
CA ARG A 351 20.53 -20.16 16.20
C ARG A 351 19.82 -18.97 16.84
N GLY A 352 19.06 -19.18 17.92
CA GLY A 352 18.31 -18.13 18.61
C GLY A 352 17.04 -17.65 17.88
N TYR A 353 16.62 -18.32 16.81
CA TYR A 353 15.40 -17.96 16.07
C TYR A 353 14.14 -18.18 16.89
N MET A 354 14.17 -19.15 17.81
CA MET A 354 13.03 -19.45 18.67
C MET A 354 12.66 -18.29 19.61
N GLU A 355 13.66 -17.56 20.11
CA GLU A 355 13.44 -16.36 20.92
C GLU A 355 12.68 -15.30 20.12
N LEU A 356 13.14 -15.00 18.91
CA LEU A 356 12.48 -14.06 18.01
C LEU A 356 11.03 -14.49 17.68
N ILE A 357 10.81 -15.78 17.42
CA ILE A 357 9.48 -16.34 17.15
C ILE A 357 8.54 -16.12 18.35
N TYR A 358 8.99 -16.38 19.58
CA TYR A 358 8.16 -16.18 20.76
C TYR A 358 7.94 -14.71 21.09
N THR A 359 8.94 -13.85 20.87
CA THR A 359 8.80 -12.39 20.98
C THR A 359 7.76 -11.86 19.99
N HIS A 360 7.82 -12.31 18.73
CA HIS A 360 6.77 -12.07 17.74
C HIS A 360 5.39 -12.52 18.25
N LEU A 361 5.26 -13.77 18.69
CA LEU A 361 3.97 -14.32 19.14
C LEU A 361 3.38 -13.59 20.36
N ARG A 362 4.23 -13.16 21.30
CA ARG A 362 3.80 -12.35 22.46
C ARG A 362 3.31 -10.98 22.02
N SER A 363 4.03 -10.32 21.12
CA SER A 363 3.68 -9.00 20.61
C SER A 363 2.33 -8.92 19.92
N LEU A 364 1.79 -10.06 19.42
CA LEU A 364 0.50 -10.10 18.73
C LEU A 364 -0.68 -9.69 19.61
N SER A 365 -0.55 -9.71 20.95
CA SER A 365 -1.57 -9.15 21.84
C SER A 365 -1.80 -7.65 21.63
N ASN A 366 -0.83 -6.95 21.04
CA ASN A 366 -0.94 -5.51 20.76
C ASN A 366 -1.81 -5.20 19.53
N LEU A 367 -2.20 -6.21 18.74
CA LEU A 367 -3.01 -6.02 17.54
C LEU A 367 -4.38 -5.43 17.84
N GLU A 368 -5.00 -5.85 18.95
CA GLU A 368 -6.32 -5.37 19.35
C GLU A 368 -6.29 -3.90 19.78
N ASN A 369 -5.24 -3.49 20.50
CA ASN A 369 -5.01 -2.09 20.87
C ASN A 369 -4.79 -1.23 19.63
N LEU A 370 -3.94 -1.70 18.70
CA LEU A 370 -3.71 -1.01 17.43
C LEU A 370 -4.98 -0.86 16.60
N ALA A 371 -5.77 -1.95 16.47
CA ALA A 371 -7.05 -1.90 15.77
C ALA A 371 -8.00 -0.86 16.38
N SER A 372 -8.05 -0.80 17.71
CA SER A 372 -8.88 0.16 18.44
C SER A 372 -8.44 1.61 18.16
N ARG A 373 -7.13 1.89 18.16
CA ARG A 373 -6.58 3.20 17.80
C ARG A 373 -6.92 3.60 16.36
N ILE A 374 -6.80 2.67 15.42
CA ILE A 374 -7.14 2.92 14.01
C ILE A 374 -8.62 3.29 13.86
N VAL A 375 -9.53 2.51 14.48
CA VAL A 375 -10.98 2.78 14.40
C VAL A 375 -11.35 4.12 15.03
N GLN A 376 -10.76 4.46 16.18
CA GLN A 376 -10.97 5.75 16.83
C GLN A 376 -10.49 6.91 15.94
N ASN A 377 -9.34 6.74 15.29
CA ASN A 377 -8.79 7.75 14.40
C ASN A 377 -9.61 7.95 13.11
N GLU A 378 -10.14 6.87 12.52
CA GLU A 378 -11.05 6.94 11.36
C GLU A 378 -12.43 7.53 11.72
N SER A 379 -12.81 7.47 12.99
CA SER A 379 -14.03 8.10 13.51
C SER A 379 -13.86 9.58 13.84
N LYS A 380 -12.63 10.10 13.88
CA LYS A 380 -12.27 11.50 14.19
C LYS A 380 -12.21 12.38 12.96
#